data_AF-A0A662FE78-F1
#
_entry.id   AF-A0A662FE78-F1
#
_cell.length_a   1.000
_cell.length_b   1.000
_cell.length_c   1.000
_cell.angle_alpha   90.00
_cell.angle_beta   90.00
_cell.angle_gamma   90.00
#
_symmetry.space_group_name_H-M   'P 1'
#
loop_
_entity.id
_entity.type
_entity.pdbx_description
1 polymer ?
#
loop_
_entity_poly.entity_id
_entity_poly.type
_entity_poly.pdbx_seq_one_letter_code
_entity_poly.pdbx_strand_id
1 'polypeptide(L)' 'MELKEITKDCIACRACEALAPDYFEVDGNIAKIKKKKVDKADEQKIKEIVDNCPVNAIKLKE' A
#
# COMPACT_ATOMS: atom_id res chain seq x y z
N MET A 1 -11.51 6.75 -0.36
CA MET A 1 -10.76 5.91 -1.34
C MET A 1 -10.55 4.50 -0.79
N GLU A 2 -10.22 3.51 -1.63
CA GLU A 2 -9.93 2.15 -1.16
C GLU A 2 -8.66 1.56 -1.80
N LEU A 3 -7.92 0.75 -1.03
CA LEU A 3 -6.81 -0.07 -1.52
C LEU A 3 -7.38 -1.30 -2.25
N LYS A 4 -7.07 -1.43 -3.53
CA LYS A 4 -7.61 -2.47 -4.42
C LYS A 4 -6.78 -3.74 -4.35
N GLU A 5 -5.51 -3.65 -4.70
CA GLU A 5 -4.60 -4.79 -4.85
C GLU A 5 -3.13 -4.34 -4.81
N ILE A 6 -2.25 -5.30 -4.52
CA ILE A 6 -0.80 -5.20 -4.72
C ILE A 6 -0.45 -6.09 -5.91
N THR A 7 0.16 -5.53 -6.95
CA THR A 7 0.52 -6.29 -8.16
C THR A 7 1.75 -7.16 -7.92
N LYS A 8 1.96 -8.13 -8.82
CA LYS A 8 3.16 -8.99 -8.86
C LYS A 8 4.47 -8.23 -9.07
N ASP A 9 4.42 -6.95 -9.43
CA ASP A 9 5.60 -6.11 -9.62
C ASP A 9 6.19 -5.66 -8.27
N CYS A 10 5.48 -5.92 -7.17
CA CYS A 10 5.98 -5.67 -5.83
C CYS A 10 7.31 -6.42 -5.59
N ILE A 11 8.32 -5.67 -5.18
CA ILE A 11 9.67 -6.17 -4.87
C ILE A 11 9.91 -6.33 -3.35
N ALA A 12 8.85 -6.35 -2.53
CA ALA A 12 8.92 -6.44 -1.07
C ALA A 12 9.90 -5.46 -0.41
N CYS A 13 9.96 -4.20 -0.87
CA CYS A 13 10.86 -3.18 -0.31
C CYS A 13 10.51 -2.72 1.12
N ARG A 14 9.37 -3.16 1.67
CA ARG A 14 8.86 -2.83 3.02
C ARG A 14 8.59 -1.35 3.31
N ALA A 15 8.69 -0.46 2.33
CA ALA A 15 8.39 0.96 2.52
C ALA A 15 6.93 1.21 2.93
N CYS A 16 5.97 0.53 2.29
CA CYS A 16 4.55 0.69 2.60
C CYS A 16 4.18 0.19 4.01
N GLU A 17 4.77 -0.92 4.45
CA GLU A 17 4.61 -1.46 5.81
C GLU A 17 5.24 -0.54 6.85
N ALA A 18 6.43 0.01 6.59
CA ALA A 18 7.09 0.93 7.52
C ALA A 18 6.31 2.24 7.70
N LEU A 19 5.75 2.78 6.61
CA LEU A 19 5.01 4.04 6.63
C LEU A 19 3.57 3.86 7.12
N ALA A 20 2.90 2.76 6.78
CA ALA A 20 1.51 2.49 7.15
C ALA A 20 1.28 1.00 7.51
N PRO A 21 1.78 0.55 8.69
CA PRO A 21 1.69 -0.85 9.13
C PRO A 21 0.25 -1.32 9.44
N ASP A 22 -0.68 -0.38 9.59
CA ASP A 22 -2.11 -0.68 9.77
C ASP A 22 -2.80 -1.05 8.45
N TYR A 23 -2.21 -0.65 7.33
CA TYR A 23 -2.76 -0.85 5.99
C TYR A 23 -2.01 -1.90 5.18
N PHE A 24 -0.70 -2.04 5.40
CA PHE A 24 0.17 -2.93 4.64
C PHE A 24 0.96 -3.87 5.56
N GLU A 25 1.21 -5.07 5.07
CA GLU A 25 2.09 -6.08 5.68
C GLU A 25 2.93 -6.71 4.57
N VAL A 26 4.23 -6.87 4.77
CA VAL A 26 5.07 -7.58 3.81
C VAL A 26 5.31 -9.00 4.29
N ASP A 27 4.66 -9.95 3.62
CA ASP A 27 4.82 -11.37 3.90
C ASP A 27 5.65 -12.04 2.79
N GLY A 28 6.91 -12.35 3.12
CA GLY A 28 7.88 -12.90 2.17
C GLY A 28 8.25 -11.91 1.06
N ASN A 29 7.86 -12.24 -0.17
CA ASN A 29 8.27 -11.52 -1.39
C ASN A 29 7.21 -10.55 -1.93
N ILE A 30 6.07 -10.37 -1.25
CA ILE A 30 4.99 -9.48 -1.70
C ILE A 30 4.32 -8.78 -0.53
N ALA A 31 3.91 -7.52 -0.73
CA ALA A 31 3.08 -6.81 0.23
C ALA A 31 1.61 -7.27 0.14
N LYS A 32 0.90 -7.25 1.27
CA LYS A 32 -0.51 -7.56 1.42
C LYS A 32 -1.24 -6.36 2.02
N ILE A 33 -2.50 -6.19 1.64
CA ILE A 33 -3.38 -5.15 2.19
C ILE A 33 -4.10 -5.72 3.41
N LYS A 34 -3.85 -5.15 4.58
CA LYS A 34 -4.55 -5.50 5.84
C LYS A 34 -5.91 -4.81 5.93
N LYS A 35 -5.98 -3.55 5.50
CA LYS A 35 -7.18 -2.71 5.58
C LYS A 35 -7.45 -2.06 4.22
N LYS A 36 -8.57 -2.42 3.59
CA LYS A 36 -8.95 -1.90 2.27
C LYS A 36 -9.49 -0.48 2.32
N LYS A 37 -10.37 -0.20 3.30
CA LYS A 37 -10.96 1.14 3.47
C LYS A 37 -9.94 2.07 4.09
N VAL A 38 -9.62 3.15 3.38
CA VAL A 38 -8.73 4.19 3.88
C VAL A 38 -9.55 5.21 4.65
N ASP A 39 -9.15 5.50 5.87
CA ASP A 39 -9.81 6.53 6.68
C ASP A 39 -9.48 7.91 6.10
N LYS A 40 -10.41 8.87 6.19
CA LYS A 40 -10.19 10.24 5.69
C LYS A 40 -8.93 10.90 6.23
N ALA A 41 -8.57 10.59 7.48
CA ALA A 41 -7.36 11.11 8.12
C ALA A 41 -6.06 10.56 7.47
N ASP A 42 -6.13 9.38 6.84
CA ASP A 42 -5.00 8.70 6.23
C ASP A 42 -4.96 8.85 4.70
N GLU A 43 -5.97 9.45 4.07
CA GLU A 43 -6.05 9.51 2.59
C GLU A 43 -4.82 10.17 1.96
N GLN A 44 -4.33 11.28 2.52
CA GLN A 44 -3.13 11.95 2.01
C GLN A 44 -1.88 11.07 2.19
N LYS A 45 -1.74 10.44 3.36
CA LYS A 45 -0.61 9.56 3.68
C LYS A 45 -0.59 8.34 2.76
N ILE A 46 -1.74 7.70 2.54
CA ILE A 46 -1.85 6.53 1.65
C ILE A 46 -1.58 6.92 0.20
N LYS A 47 -2.05 8.09 -0.27
CA LYS A 47 -1.69 8.60 -1.61
C LYS A 47 -0.19 8.77 -1.77
N GLU A 48 0.47 9.41 -0.81
CA GLU A 48 1.93 9.58 -0.84
C GLU A 48 2.67 8.25 -0.87
N ILE A 49 2.23 7.25 -0.09
CA ILE A 49 2.84 5.90 -0.08
C ILE A 49 2.66 5.20 -1.44
N VAL A 50 1.49 5.35 -2.05
CA VAL A 50 1.19 4.77 -3.38
C VAL A 50 2.08 5.42 -4.44
N ASP A 51 2.18 6.75 -4.45
CA ASP A 51 2.96 7.51 -5.42
C ASP A 51 4.47 7.30 -5.27
N ASN A 52 4.94 7.02 -4.04
CA ASN A 52 6.34 6.70 -3.77
C ASN A 52 6.69 5.21 -3.96
N CYS A 53 5.75 4.37 -4.39
CA CYS A 53 6.06 2.97 -4.68
C CYS A 53 7.02 2.90 -5.88
N PRO A 54 8.26 2.41 -5.73
CA PRO A 54 9.28 2.48 -6.78
C PRO A 54 8.91 1.69 -8.06
N VAL A 55 7.95 0.79 -7.94
CA VAL A 55 7.45 -0.11 -8.99
C VAL A 55 5.95 0.08 -9.24
N ASN A 56 5.32 1.09 -8.64
CA ASN A 56 3.90 1.40 -8.79
C ASN A 56 2.96 0.18 -8.57
N ALA A 57 3.33 -0.70 -7.64
CA ALA A 57 2.63 -1.96 -7.41
C ALA A 57 1.34 -1.81 -6.58
N ILE A 58 1.13 -0.68 -5.91
CA ILE A 58 -0.05 -0.45 -5.07
C ILE A 58 -1.17 0.16 -5.94
N LYS A 59 -2.32 -0.51 -6.05
CA LYS A 59 -3.46 -0.02 -6.83
C LYS A 59 -4.58 0.46 -5.92
N LEU A 60 -5.13 1.63 -6.25
CA LEU A 60 -6.28 2.23 -5.59
C LEU A 60 -7.54 1.99 -6.42
N LYS A 61 -8.70 2.04 -5.74
CA LYS A 61 -10.02 2.09 -6.35
C LYS A 61 -10.70 3.38 -5.85
N GLU A 62 -11.34 4.08 -6.78
CA GLU A 62 -12.22 5.24 -6.48
C GLU A 62 -13.46 4.79 -5.69
#